data_AF-A0A1G3C0K5-F1
#
_entry.id   AF-A0A1G3C0K5-F1
#
_cell.length_a   1.000
_cell.length_b   1.000
_cell.length_c   1.000
_cell.angle_alpha   90.00
_cell.angle_beta   90.00
_cell.angle_gamma   90.00
#
_symmetry.space_group_name_H-M   'P 1'
#
loop_
_entity.id
_entity.type
_entity.pdbx_description
1 polymer ?
#
loop_
_entity_poly.entity_id
_entity_poly.type
_entity_poly.pdbx_seq_one_letter_code
_entity_poly.pdbx_strand_id
1 'polypeptide(L)' 'MDWKEYIHTDPEILLGKPVVKGTRLSVEFILGLFAEGWTEQQILENYPTLTKKHLRAVFAFTTDCMREESLYAIPSEKDL' A
#
# COMPACT_ATOMS: atom_id res chain seq x y z
N MET A 1 -12.37 -5.07 3.63
CA MET A 1 -11.52 -6.22 4.00
C MET A 1 -10.79 -5.84 5.26
N ASP A 2 -10.51 -6.77 6.18
CA ASP A 2 -9.72 -6.44 7.36
C ASP A 2 -8.23 -6.46 7.02
N TRP A 3 -7.69 -5.29 6.66
CA TRP A 3 -6.30 -5.17 6.22
C TRP A 3 -5.31 -5.46 7.35
N LYS A 4 -5.73 -5.35 8.63
CA LYS A 4 -4.90 -5.59 9.82
C LYS A 4 -4.46 -7.05 9.94
N GLU A 5 -5.15 -7.96 9.26
CA GLU A 5 -4.72 -9.35 9.12
C GLU A 5 -3.48 -9.50 8.23
N TYR A 6 -3.21 -8.56 7.32
CA TYR A 6 -2.20 -8.68 6.26
C TYR A 6 -1.08 -7.65 6.35
N ILE A 7 -1.30 -6.49 6.97
CA ILE A 7 -0.28 -5.45 7.14
C ILE A 7 0.10 -5.38 8.62
N HIS A 8 1.38 -5.20 8.91
CA HIS A 8 1.88 -4.93 10.25
C HIS A 8 3.00 -3.89 10.22
N THR A 9 3.30 -3.34 11.38
CA THR A 9 4.48 -2.53 11.61
C THR A 9 5.35 -3.24 12.63
N ASP A 10 6.66 -3.25 12.39
CA ASP A 10 7.66 -3.74 13.33
C ASP A 10 8.82 -2.73 13.35
N PRO A 11 9.15 -2.10 14.50
CA PRO A 11 10.24 -1.14 14.60
C PRO A 11 11.60 -1.70 14.12
N GLU A 12 11.80 -3.02 14.22
CA GLU A 12 13.03 -3.70 13.79
C GLU A 12 13.05 -3.94 12.26
N ILE A 13 11.92 -3.79 11.58
CA ILE A 13 11.77 -3.98 10.14
C ILE A 13 11.52 -2.65 9.45
N LEU A 14 12.40 -2.28 8.51
CA LEU A 14 12.28 -1.06 7.70
C LEU A 14 11.97 0.21 8.53
N LEU A 15 12.55 0.31 9.74
CA LEU A 15 12.37 1.44 10.66
C LEU A 15 10.89 1.68 11.03
N GLY A 16 10.09 0.62 11.15
CA GLY A 16 8.68 0.73 11.51
C GLY A 16 7.75 1.13 10.37
N LYS A 17 8.18 1.03 9.11
CA LYS A 17 7.26 1.21 7.97
C LYS A 17 6.19 0.10 7.96
N PRO A 18 4.94 0.40 7.53
CA PRO A 18 3.93 -0.62 7.29
C PRO A 18 4.39 -1.62 6.22
N VAL A 19 4.35 -2.91 6.55
CA VAL A 19 4.87 -4.02 5.74
C VAL A 19 3.81 -5.11 5.58
N VAL A 20 3.80 -5.76 4.42
CA VAL A 20 2.96 -6.94 4.18
C VAL A 20 3.52 -8.11 5.00
N LYS A 21 2.68 -8.70 5.87
CA LYS A 21 3.06 -9.82 6.75
C LYS A 21 3.65 -10.98 5.96
N GLY A 22 4.71 -11.57 6.52
CA GLY A 22 5.44 -12.68 5.87
C GLY A 22 6.35 -12.22 4.72
N THR A 23 6.53 -10.91 4.53
CA THR A 23 7.44 -10.34 3.53
C THR A 23 8.30 -9.24 4.17
N ARG A 24 9.25 -8.71 3.40
CA ARG A 24 9.98 -7.47 3.75
C ARG A 24 9.61 -6.31 2.81
N LEU A 25 8.40 -6.34 2.26
CA LEU A 25 7.91 -5.36 1.28
C LEU A 25 7.00 -4.35 1.98
N SER A 26 7.38 -3.07 1.95
CA SER A 26 6.56 -2.02 2.51
C SER A 26 5.33 -1.73 1.63
N VAL A 27 4.28 -1.20 2.26
CA VAL A 27 3.09 -0.67 1.55
C VAL A 27 3.52 0.38 0.52
N GLU A 28 4.38 1.32 0.92
CA GLU A 28 4.94 2.38 0.07
C GLU A 28 5.63 1.81 -1.18
N PHE A 29 6.47 0.78 -1.00
CA PHE A 29 7.18 0.16 -2.12
C PHE A 29 6.20 -0.43 -3.14
N ILE A 30 5.19 -1.16 -2.68
CA ILE A 30 4.19 -1.79 -3.55
C ILE A 30 3.37 -0.73 -4.30
N LEU A 31 2.96 0.35 -3.62
CA LEU A 31 2.28 1.47 -4.27
C LEU A 31 3.18 2.19 -5.27
N GLY A 32 4.48 2.29 -4.99
CA GLY A 32 5.49 2.82 -5.91
C GLY A 32 5.54 2.04 -7.22
N LEU A 33 5.53 0.71 -7.17
CA LEU A 33 5.47 -0.13 -8.37
C LEU A 33 4.21 0.18 -9.20
N PHE A 34 3.05 0.29 -8.56
CA PHE A 34 1.82 0.68 -9.26
C PHE A 34 1.92 2.08 -9.87
N ALA A 35 2.54 3.04 -9.17
CA ALA A 35 2.76 4.39 -9.66
C ALA A 35 3.71 4.43 -10.87
N GLU A 36 4.67 3.51 -10.95
CA GLU A 36 5.53 3.30 -12.11
C GLU A 36 4.84 2.54 -13.27
N GLY A 37 3.57 2.15 -13.10
CA GLY A 37 2.77 1.51 -14.14
C GLY A 37 2.84 -0.02 -14.14
N TRP A 38 3.37 -0.65 -13.09
CA TRP A 38 3.36 -2.10 -12.98
C TRP A 38 1.94 -2.65 -12.81
N THR A 39 1.67 -3.77 -13.49
CA THR A 39 0.42 -4.50 -13.35
C THR A 39 0.43 -5.40 -12.12
N GLU A 40 -0.77 -5.74 -11.61
CA GLU A 40 -0.92 -6.76 -10.54
C GLU A 40 -0.19 -8.06 -10.90
N GLN A 41 -0.27 -8.49 -12.16
CA GLN A 41 0.38 -9.71 -12.63
C GLN A 41 1.90 -9.63 -12.49
N GLN A 42 2.51 -8.55 -13.00
CA GLN A 42 3.97 -8.37 -12.90
C GLN A 42 4.45 -8.36 -11.45
N ILE A 43 3.70 -7.71 -10.55
CA ILE A 43 4.05 -7.68 -9.13
C ILE A 43 4.00 -9.10 -8.53
N LEU A 44 2.95 -9.88 -8.81
CA LEU A 44 2.83 -11.24 -8.28
C LEU A 44 3.86 -12.21 -8.87
N GLU A 45 4.27 -12.01 -10.13
CA GLU A 45 5.31 -12.80 -10.79
C GLU A 45 6.70 -12.50 -10.22
N ASN A 46 7.01 -11.23 -9.95
CA ASN A 46 8.32 -10.82 -9.41
C ASN A 46 8.44 -10.97 -7.89
N TYR A 47 7.31 -11.00 -7.17
CA TYR A 47 7.25 -11.19 -5.72
C TYR A 47 6.29 -12.34 -5.35
N PRO A 48 6.71 -13.62 -5.52
CA PRO A 48 5.83 -14.78 -5.35
C PRO A 48 5.27 -15.01 -3.93
N THR A 49 5.84 -14.33 -2.93
CA THR A 49 5.31 -14.34 -1.55
C THR A 49 4.07 -13.44 -1.41
N LEU A 50 3.80 -12.57 -2.38
CA LEU A 50 2.59 -11.78 -2.44
C LEU A 50 1.42 -12.61 -2.98
N THR A 51 0.23 -12.22 -2.57
CA THR A 51 -1.02 -12.78 -3.04
C THR A 51 -1.94 -11.62 -3.45
N LYS A 52 -2.97 -11.91 -4.22
CA LYS A 52 -4.01 -10.91 -4.55
C LYS A 52 -4.64 -10.29 -3.29
N LYS A 53 -4.74 -11.04 -2.20
CA LYS A 53 -5.24 -10.53 -0.91
C LYS A 53 -4.26 -9.53 -0.30
N HIS A 54 -2.96 -9.78 -0.37
CA HIS A 54 -1.94 -8.82 0.07
C HIS A 54 -2.06 -7.48 -0.68
N LEU A 55 -2.19 -7.51 -2.01
CA LEU A 55 -2.33 -6.30 -2.81
C LEU A 55 -3.62 -5.53 -2.47
N ARG A 56 -4.74 -6.23 -2.29
CA ARG A 56 -5.99 -5.61 -1.82
C ARG A 56 -5.85 -4.99 -0.42
N ALA A 57 -5.08 -5.62 0.47
CA ALA A 57 -4.82 -5.10 1.81
C ALA A 57 -3.97 -3.82 1.77
N VAL A 58 -2.98 -3.73 0.87
CA VAL A 58 -2.18 -2.51 0.64
C VAL A 58 -3.08 -1.32 0.29
N PHE A 59 -4.00 -1.49 -0.66
CA PHE A 59 -4.94 -0.41 -1.02
C PHE A 59 -5.95 -0.10 0.11
N ALA A 60 -6.44 -1.13 0.80
CA ALA A 60 -7.37 -0.95 1.92
C ALA A 60 -6.74 -0.19 3.10
N PHE A 61 -5.51 -0.53 3.48
CA PHE A 61 -4.73 0.20 4.48
C PHE A 61 -4.57 1.66 4.09
N THR A 62 -4.14 1.92 2.86
CA THR A 62 -3.92 3.28 2.35
C THR A 62 -5.20 4.11 2.36
N THR A 63 -6.33 3.49 1.99
CA THR A 63 -7.64 4.14 2.04
C THR A 63 -8.04 4.51 3.47
N ASP A 64 -7.73 3.65 4.45
CA ASP A 64 -7.99 3.92 5.88
C ASP A 64 -7.14 5.10 6.37
N CYS A 65 -5.83 5.10 6.08
CA CYS A 65 -4.93 6.22 6.41
C CYS A 65 -5.43 7.55 5.82
N MET A 66 -5.85 7.55 4.56
CA MET A 66 -6.37 8.75 3.90
C MET A 66 -7.71 9.25 4.47
N ARG A 67 -8.49 8.40 5.13
CA ARG A 67 -9.73 8.82 5.82
C ARG A 67 -9.45 9.47 7.16
N GLU A 68 -8.40 9.01 7.84
CA GLU A 68 -7.98 9.53 9.13
C GLU A 68 -7.20 10.85 8.99
N GLU A 69 -6.52 11.05 7.87
CA GLU A 69 -5.82 12.30 7.54
C GLU A 69 -6.78 13.34 6.94
N SER A 70 -6.77 14.56 7.49
CA SER A 70 -7.46 15.71 6.89
C SER A 70 -6.71 16.14 5.62
N LEU A 71 -7.12 15.61 4.48
CA LEU A 71 -6.50 15.92 3.19
C LEU A 71 -6.69 17.40 2.81
N TYR A 72 -5.67 17.97 2.17
CA TYR A 72 -5.73 19.30 1.59
C TYR A 72 -6.78 19.34 0.46
N ALA A 73 -7.59 20.41 0.44
CA ALA A 73 -8.47 20.67 -0.69
C ALA A 73 -7.61 20.89 -1.94
N ILE A 74 -7.76 20.03 -2.94
CA ILE A 74 -7.17 20.23 -4.26
C ILE A 74 -8.09 21.20 -5.00
N PRO A 75 -7.63 22.39 -5.41
CA PRO A 75 -8.43 23.31 -6.21
C PRO A 75 -8.88 22.61 -7.49
N SER A 76 -10.14 22.77 -7.88
CA SER A 76 -10.59 22.18 -9.14
C SER A 76 -10.15 23.07 -10.30
N GLU A 77 -9.86 22.49 -11.46
CA GLU A 77 -9.55 23.27 -12.68
C GLU A 77 -10.66 24.25 -13.08
N LYS A 78 -11.86 24.15 -12.50
CA LYS A 78 -12.96 25.11 -12.72
C LYS A 78 -12.79 26.43 -11.97
N ASP A 79 -11.78 26.54 -11.12
CA ASP A 79 -11.47 27.73 -10.31
C ASP A 79 -10.40 28.63 -10.95
N LEU A 80 -9.99 28.36 -12.21
CA LEU A 80 -9.09 29.16 -13.06
C LEU A 80 -9.83 29.66 -14.31
#